data_AF-A0A1Q9P2S2-F1
#
_entry.id   AF-A0A1Q9P2S2-F1
#
_cell.length_a   1.000
_cell.length_b   1.000
_cell.length_c   1.000
_cell.angle_alpha   90.00
_cell.angle_beta   90.00
_cell.angle_gamma   90.00
#
_symmetry.space_group_name_H-M   'P 1'
#
loop_
_entity.id
_entity.type
_entity.pdbx_description
1 polymer ?
#
loop_
_entity_poly.entity_id
_entity_poly.type
_entity_poly.pdbx_seq_one_letter_code
_entity_poly.pdbx_strand_id
1 'polypeptide(L)'
;MGIYVSKEVTKGKVRNLLEDYNRKPNQENAMKLGRAIATDNSPIEVKKWRFRMALDVVTPDMTVYSTIQAWSSITALEDHLPSSMKITTVKEMLQNPNLRTDVLDEILQNIFSRKEIPRDLLNYLAPEIKKASRISEELKSYVNDK
;
A
#
# COMPACT_ATOMS: atom_id res chain seq x y z
N MET A 1 -9.00 9.29 25.80
CA MET A 1 -10.05 8.26 25.68
C MET A 1 -9.45 7.14 24.85
N GLY A 2 -9.03 6.04 25.49
CA GLY A 2 -8.31 4.95 24.82
C GLY A 2 -9.29 4.10 24.01
N ILE A 3 -9.07 3.98 22.71
CA ILE A 3 -9.88 3.12 21.85
C ILE A 3 -9.52 1.67 22.21
N TYR A 4 -10.41 1.01 22.94
CA TYR A 4 -10.43 -0.45 23.06
C TYR A 4 -10.74 -1.06 21.69
N VAL A 5 -9.72 -1.21 20.84
CA VAL A 5 -9.79 -2.00 19.60
C VAL A 5 -9.71 -3.47 20.02
N SER A 6 -10.81 -3.97 20.57
CA SER A 6 -10.93 -5.36 21.00
C SER A 6 -10.89 -6.29 19.77
N LYS A 7 -10.55 -7.56 20.00
CA LYS A 7 -10.41 -8.67 19.03
C LYS A 7 -11.59 -8.90 18.06
N GLU A 8 -12.66 -8.11 18.12
CA GLU A 8 -13.80 -8.14 17.21
C GLU A 8 -13.57 -7.42 15.87
N VAL A 9 -12.52 -6.62 15.74
CA VAL A 9 -12.24 -5.77 14.56
C VAL A 9 -11.63 -6.55 13.36
N THR A 10 -11.34 -7.83 13.54
CA THR A 10 -10.90 -8.75 12.48
C THR A 10 -11.74 -10.03 12.52
N LYS A 11 -12.99 -9.95 12.06
CA LYS A 11 -13.77 -11.09 11.57
C LYS A 11 -13.71 -11.12 10.04
N GLY A 12 -13.77 -12.31 9.42
CA GLY A 12 -13.81 -12.46 7.96
C GLY A 12 -12.44 -12.55 7.26
N LYS A 13 -12.44 -12.35 5.94
CA LYS A 13 -11.32 -12.66 5.03
C LYS A 13 -9.96 -12.10 5.46
N VAL A 14 -9.91 -10.85 5.95
CA VAL A 14 -8.66 -10.19 6.36
C VAL A 14 -8.02 -10.87 7.59
N ARG A 15 -8.84 -11.42 8.49
CA ARG A 15 -8.33 -12.16 9.66
C ARG A 15 -7.58 -13.41 9.22
N ASN A 16 -8.18 -14.20 8.34
CA ASN A 16 -7.58 -15.43 7.85
C ASN A 16 -6.25 -15.13 7.13
N LEU A 17 -6.22 -14.07 6.32
CA LEU A 17 -4.99 -13.63 5.64
C LEU A 17 -3.91 -13.18 6.61
N LEU A 18 -4.29 -12.51 7.72
CA LEU A 18 -3.34 -12.12 8.77
C LEU A 18 -2.78 -13.35 9.49
N GLU A 19 -3.62 -14.35 9.80
CA GLU A 19 -3.18 -15.61 10.40
C GLU A 19 -2.25 -16.39 9.45
N ASP A 20 -2.57 -16.46 8.15
CA ASP A 20 -1.73 -17.10 7.13
C ASP A 20 -0.38 -16.40 6.95
N TYR A 21 -0.39 -15.06 6.94
CA TYR A 21 0.83 -14.26 6.87
C TYR A 21 1.70 -14.44 8.11
N ASN A 22 1.12 -14.45 9.32
CA ASN A 22 1.86 -14.70 10.56
C ASN A 22 2.53 -16.07 10.57
N ARG A 23 1.87 -17.11 10.02
CA ARG A 23 2.43 -18.46 9.93
C ARG A 23 3.53 -18.56 8.88
N LYS A 24 3.38 -17.84 7.77
CA LYS A 24 4.30 -17.89 6.63
C LYS A 24 4.43 -16.50 6.00
N PRO A 25 5.30 -15.63 6.53
CA PRO A 25 5.48 -14.28 6.02
C PRO A 25 6.32 -14.31 4.74
N ASN A 26 5.64 -14.55 3.61
CA ASN A 26 6.23 -14.56 2.28
C ASN A 26 5.57 -13.52 1.38
N GLN A 27 6.14 -13.33 0.20
CA GLN A 27 5.70 -12.29 -0.73
C GLN A 27 4.24 -12.44 -1.17
N GLU A 28 3.80 -13.68 -1.43
CA GLU A 28 2.43 -13.96 -1.85
C GLU A 28 1.41 -13.60 -0.76
N ASN A 29 1.69 -14.02 0.48
CA ASN A 29 0.83 -13.72 1.62
C ASN A 29 0.85 -12.22 1.95
N ALA A 30 2.01 -11.57 1.84
CA ALA A 30 2.13 -10.13 2.02
C ALA A 30 1.28 -9.35 1.01
N MET A 31 1.33 -9.75 -0.26
CA MET A 31 0.52 -9.13 -1.32
C MET A 31 -0.97 -9.32 -1.08
N LYS A 32 -1.41 -10.56 -0.83
CA LYS A 32 -2.82 -10.86 -0.55
C LYS A 32 -3.34 -10.08 0.65
N LEU A 33 -2.57 -10.04 1.74
CA LEU A 33 -2.92 -9.33 2.95
C LEU A 33 -2.95 -7.81 2.74
N GLY A 34 -1.88 -7.24 2.19
CA GLY A 34 -1.75 -5.80 1.98
C GLY A 34 -2.87 -5.24 1.10
N ARG A 35 -3.13 -5.90 -0.04
CA ARG A 35 -4.25 -5.56 -0.91
C ARG A 35 -5.59 -5.65 -0.17
N ALA A 36 -5.83 -6.77 0.53
CA ALA A 36 -7.09 -6.99 1.22
C ALA A 36 -7.36 -5.97 2.32
N ILE A 37 -6.33 -5.52 3.07
CA ILE A 37 -6.49 -4.46 4.07
C ILE A 37 -6.77 -3.12 3.39
N ALA A 38 -6.00 -2.75 2.36
CA ALA A 38 -6.13 -1.45 1.69
C ALA A 38 -7.50 -1.27 1.03
N THR A 39 -8.01 -2.31 0.36
CA THR A 39 -9.30 -2.26 -0.35
C THR A 39 -10.51 -2.59 0.51
N ASP A 40 -10.33 -2.87 1.80
CA ASP A 40 -11.45 -3.15 2.69
C ASP A 40 -12.29 -1.90 2.93
N ASN A 41 -13.59 -2.05 3.16
CA ASN A 41 -14.50 -0.92 3.41
C ASN A 41 -14.47 -0.43 4.87
N SER A 42 -13.56 -0.94 5.71
CA SER A 42 -13.43 -0.48 7.09
C SER A 42 -12.91 0.97 7.17
N PRO A 43 -13.19 1.68 8.28
CA PRO A 43 -12.60 2.99 8.55
C PRO A 43 -11.07 2.99 8.48
N ILE A 44 -10.47 4.12 8.08
CA ILE A 44 -9.01 4.25 7.93
C ILE A 44 -8.23 3.83 9.20
N GLU A 45 -8.72 4.18 10.38
CA GLU A 45 -8.09 3.79 11.65
C GLU A 45 -8.04 2.28 11.88
N VAL A 46 -9.06 1.56 11.39
CA VAL A 46 -9.09 0.09 11.43
C VAL A 46 -8.05 -0.49 10.46
N LYS A 47 -7.93 0.08 9.25
CA LYS A 47 -6.90 -0.34 8.28
C LYS A 47 -5.49 -0.11 8.83
N LYS A 48 -5.23 1.08 9.38
CA LYS A 48 -3.95 1.44 10.04
C LYS A 48 -3.61 0.45 11.15
N TRP A 49 -4.58 0.10 12.00
CA TRP A 49 -4.37 -0.89 13.05
C TRP A 49 -4.00 -2.28 12.49
N ARG A 50 -4.68 -2.74 11.44
CA ARG A 50 -4.36 -4.02 10.77
C ARG A 50 -2.99 -4.02 10.11
N PHE A 51 -2.57 -2.90 9.50
CA PHE A 51 -1.21 -2.77 8.97
C PHE A 51 -0.15 -2.77 10.06
N ARG A 52 -0.40 -2.15 11.22
CA ARG A 52 0.51 -2.26 12.38
C ARG A 52 0.70 -3.72 12.79
N MET A 53 -0.39 -4.47 12.93
CA MET A 53 -0.29 -5.90 13.23
C MET A 53 0.52 -6.69 12.19
N ALA A 54 0.37 -6.36 10.91
CA ALA A 54 1.13 -7.02 9.84
C ALA A 54 2.61 -6.63 9.87
N LEU A 55 2.94 -5.37 10.17
CA LEU A 55 4.32 -4.88 10.27
C LEU A 55 5.05 -5.39 11.53
N ASP A 56 4.32 -5.73 12.59
CA ASP A 56 4.86 -6.35 13.81
C ASP A 56 5.34 -7.80 13.58
N VAL A 57 5.01 -8.40 12.43
CA VAL A 57 5.48 -9.74 12.05
C VAL A 57 6.95 -9.70 11.68
N VAL A 58 7.78 -10.35 12.48
CA VAL A 58 9.22 -10.46 12.23
C VAL A 58 9.46 -11.34 11.00
N THR A 59 10.05 -10.75 9.95
CA THR A 59 10.53 -11.46 8.78
C THR A 59 11.95 -11.00 8.45
N PRO A 60 12.90 -11.91 8.12
CA PRO A 60 14.23 -11.53 7.66
C PRO A 60 14.21 -11.02 6.20
N ASP A 61 13.10 -11.23 5.48
CA ASP A 61 12.98 -10.84 4.07
C ASP A 61 12.51 -9.38 3.95
N MET A 62 13.47 -8.51 3.61
CA MET A 62 13.23 -7.07 3.40
C MET A 62 12.25 -6.77 2.27
N THR A 63 12.09 -7.67 1.29
CA THR A 63 11.13 -7.50 0.19
C THR A 63 9.69 -7.73 0.67
N VAL A 64 9.51 -8.71 1.55
CA VAL A 64 8.23 -9.01 2.20
C VAL A 64 7.81 -7.85 3.11
N TYR A 65 8.74 -7.34 3.94
CA TYR A 65 8.49 -6.17 4.79
C TYR A 65 8.13 -4.94 3.94
N SER A 66 8.92 -4.65 2.90
CA SER A 66 8.69 -3.49 2.03
C SER A 66 7.35 -3.54 1.31
N THR A 67 6.86 -4.74 1.00
CA THR A 67 5.53 -4.95 0.41
C THR A 67 4.41 -4.52 1.36
N ILE A 68 4.42 -5.00 2.60
CA ILE A 68 3.43 -4.57 3.61
C ILE A 68 3.55 -3.07 3.88
N GLN A 69 4.78 -2.56 3.98
CA GLN A 69 5.03 -1.14 4.20
C GLN A 69 4.46 -0.28 3.06
N ALA A 70 4.65 -0.67 1.81
CA ALA A 70 4.12 0.06 0.66
C ALA A 70 2.57 0.09 0.68
N TRP A 71 1.92 -1.05 0.93
CA TRP A 71 0.46 -1.11 1.07
C TRP A 71 -0.06 -0.27 2.26
N SER A 72 0.66 -0.26 3.37
CA SER A 72 0.35 0.58 4.53
C SER A 72 0.45 2.08 4.18
N SER A 73 1.53 2.47 3.50
CA SER A 73 1.80 3.84 3.08
C SER A 73 0.73 4.39 2.15
N ILE A 74 0.27 3.62 1.16
CA ILE A 74 -0.80 4.11 0.27
C ILE A 74 -2.15 4.23 0.97
N THR A 75 -2.41 3.37 1.95
CA THR A 75 -3.65 3.44 2.71
C THR A 75 -3.72 4.73 3.51
N ALA A 76 -2.57 5.28 3.94
CA ALA A 76 -2.51 6.59 4.56
C ALA A 76 -2.90 7.75 3.61
N LEU A 77 -2.90 7.55 2.29
CA LEU A 77 -3.35 8.56 1.33
C LEU A 77 -4.88 8.77 1.36
N GLU A 78 -5.63 7.81 1.89
CA GLU A 78 -7.06 7.94 2.21
C GLU A 78 -7.30 8.97 3.33
N ASP A 79 -6.29 9.22 4.15
CA ASP A 79 -6.35 10.20 5.23
C ASP A 79 -6.28 11.64 4.66
N HIS A 80 -6.65 12.62 5.48
CA HIS A 80 -6.60 14.04 5.15
C HIS A 80 -5.16 14.58 5.25
N LEU A 81 -4.23 13.90 4.57
CA LEU A 81 -2.83 14.30 4.52
C LEU A 81 -2.65 15.53 3.62
N PRO A 82 -1.74 16.46 3.99
CA PRO A 82 -1.29 17.50 3.09
C PRO A 82 -0.75 16.92 1.78
N SER A 83 -0.97 17.63 0.68
CA SER A 83 -0.50 17.24 -0.66
C SER A 83 1.00 16.92 -0.72
N SER A 84 1.83 17.65 0.02
CA SER A 84 3.28 17.40 0.11
C SER A 84 3.59 16.05 0.72
N MET A 85 2.88 15.63 1.77
CA MET A 85 3.05 14.31 2.38
C MET A 85 2.61 13.21 1.43
N LYS A 86 1.47 13.38 0.73
CA LYS A 86 1.01 12.42 -0.29
C LYS A 86 2.06 12.21 -1.39
N ILE A 87 2.66 13.30 -1.87
CA ILE A 87 3.76 13.25 -2.84
C ILE A 87 4.94 12.46 -2.27
N THR A 88 5.45 12.86 -1.10
CA THR A 88 6.62 12.21 -0.48
C THR A 88 6.42 10.72 -0.31
N THR A 89 5.25 10.30 0.17
CA THR A 89 4.90 8.88 0.34
C THR A 89 5.02 8.10 -0.97
N VAL A 90 4.52 8.64 -2.08
CA VAL A 90 4.64 7.97 -3.38
C VAL A 90 6.08 7.96 -3.87
N LYS A 91 6.84 9.05 -3.67
CA LYS A 91 8.27 9.10 -4.06
C LYS A 91 9.10 8.07 -3.33
N GLU A 92 8.96 7.97 -2.02
CA GLU A 92 9.67 7.01 -1.19
C GLU A 92 9.37 5.57 -1.63
N MET A 93 8.11 5.29 -1.99
CA MET A 93 7.71 4.00 -2.53
C MET A 93 8.36 3.71 -3.90
N LEU A 94 8.36 4.67 -4.82
CA LEU A 94 9.00 4.54 -6.14
C LEU A 94 10.51 4.31 -6.04
N GLN A 95 11.14 4.88 -5.01
CA GLN A 95 12.58 4.78 -4.76
C GLN A 95 12.97 3.55 -3.93
N ASN A 96 12.02 2.79 -3.37
CA ASN A 96 12.33 1.65 -2.52
C ASN A 96 12.95 0.49 -3.35
N PRO A 97 14.24 0.16 -3.15
CA PRO A 97 14.92 -0.88 -3.94
C PRO A 97 14.38 -2.28 -3.65
N ASN A 98 13.84 -2.51 -2.45
CA ASN A 98 13.34 -3.81 -2.00
C ASN A 98 11.90 -4.09 -2.46
N LEU A 99 11.20 -3.09 -3.02
CA LEU A 99 9.84 -3.25 -3.50
C LEU A 99 9.84 -3.80 -4.92
N ARG A 100 9.33 -5.03 -5.12
CA ARG A 100 9.29 -5.65 -6.46
C ARG A 100 8.40 -4.87 -7.43
N THR A 101 8.74 -4.96 -8.72
CA THR A 101 8.00 -4.32 -9.82
C THR A 101 6.53 -4.67 -9.85
N ASP A 102 6.19 -5.95 -9.73
CA ASP A 102 4.79 -6.42 -9.75
C ASP A 102 3.95 -5.81 -8.62
N VAL A 103 4.56 -5.61 -7.45
CA VAL A 103 3.91 -4.94 -6.32
C VAL A 103 3.69 -3.46 -6.58
N LEU A 104 4.74 -2.79 -7.05
CA LEU A 104 4.69 -1.36 -7.34
C LEU A 104 3.62 -1.06 -8.40
N ASP A 105 3.54 -1.92 -9.43
CA ASP A 105 2.54 -1.81 -10.49
C ASP A 105 1.11 -1.95 -9.93
N GLU A 106 0.84 -3.00 -9.15
CA GLU A 106 -0.51 -3.20 -8.58
C GLU A 106 -0.92 -2.06 -7.63
N ILE A 107 0.02 -1.54 -6.85
CA ILE A 107 -0.22 -0.42 -5.96
C ILE A 107 -0.55 0.86 -6.73
N LEU A 108 0.20 1.18 -7.79
CA LEU A 108 -0.07 2.36 -8.62
C LEU A 108 -1.42 2.24 -9.32
N GLN A 109 -1.77 1.06 -9.83
CA GLN A 109 -3.12 0.81 -10.37
C GLN A 109 -4.21 1.07 -9.32
N ASN A 110 -3.98 0.66 -8.07
CA ASN A 110 -4.93 0.90 -6.97
C ASN A 110 -5.14 2.40 -6.72
N ILE A 111 -4.05 3.15 -6.61
CA ILE A 111 -4.05 4.61 -6.45
C ILE A 111 -4.86 5.28 -7.59
N PHE A 112 -4.58 4.91 -8.84
CA PHE A 112 -5.24 5.53 -10.00
C PHE A 112 -6.73 5.19 -10.06
N SER A 113 -7.07 3.93 -9.79
CA SER A 113 -8.46 3.45 -9.84
C SER A 113 -9.35 4.11 -8.77
N ARG A 114 -8.80 4.36 -7.58
CA ARG A 114 -9.56 4.90 -6.43
C ARG A 114 -9.64 6.43 -6.41
N LYS A 115 -8.92 7.12 -7.29
CA LYS A 115 -8.82 8.60 -7.32
C LYS A 115 -8.42 9.21 -5.98
N GLU A 116 -7.66 8.48 -5.17
CA GLU A 116 -7.26 8.87 -3.81
C GLU A 116 -6.19 9.97 -3.80
N ILE A 117 -5.53 10.12 -4.94
CA ILE A 117 -4.61 11.21 -5.21
C ILE A 117 -5.29 12.16 -6.22
N PRO A 118 -5.46 13.45 -5.87
CA PRO A 118 -5.86 14.48 -6.82
C PRO A 118 -5.00 14.45 -8.08
N ARG A 119 -5.63 14.67 -9.23
CA ARG A 119 -4.97 14.55 -10.54
C ARG A 119 -3.72 15.42 -10.67
N ASP A 120 -3.71 16.60 -10.07
CA ASP A 120 -2.56 17.50 -10.08
C ASP A 120 -1.32 16.89 -9.42
N LEU A 121 -1.50 16.09 -8.37
CA LEU A 121 -0.38 15.38 -7.72
C LEU A 121 0.09 14.19 -8.55
N LEU A 122 -0.82 13.51 -9.26
CA LEU A 122 -0.44 12.46 -10.22
C LEU A 122 0.40 13.03 -11.37
N ASN A 123 -0.01 14.18 -11.92
CA ASN A 123 0.74 14.90 -12.95
C ASN A 123 2.11 15.35 -12.44
N TYR A 124 2.20 15.79 -11.18
CA TYR A 124 3.47 16.14 -10.55
C TYR A 124 4.42 14.93 -10.41
N LEU A 125 3.89 13.75 -10.08
CA LEU A 125 4.66 12.51 -9.93
C LEU A 125 4.97 11.83 -11.27
N ALA A 126 4.30 12.22 -12.35
CA ALA A 126 4.43 11.62 -13.69
C ALA A 126 5.87 11.49 -14.19
N PRO A 127 6.77 12.50 -14.06
CA PRO A 127 8.14 12.37 -14.53
C PRO A 127 8.92 11.29 -13.78
N GLU A 128 8.63 11.09 -12.50
CA GLU A 128 9.32 10.10 -11.66
C GLU A 128 8.81 8.69 -11.97
N ILE A 129 7.50 8.53 -12.14
CA ILE A 129 6.89 7.27 -12.59
C ILE A 129 7.44 6.86 -13.96
N LYS A 130 7.58 7.80 -14.89
CA LYS A 130 8.15 7.53 -16.22
C LYS A 130 9.63 7.12 -16.19
N LYS A 131 10.41 7.73 -15.29
CA LYS A 131 11.85 7.44 -15.13
C LYS A 131 12.11 6.13 -14.38
N ALA A 132 11.15 5.62 -13.61
CA ALA A 132 11.29 4.36 -12.91
C ALA A 132 11.35 3.21 -13.94
N SER A 133 12.54 2.63 -14.11
CA SER A 133 12.79 1.49 -15.00
C SER A 133 12.02 0.22 -14.59
N ARG A 134 11.54 0.19 -13.36
CA ARG A 134 10.84 -0.93 -12.71
C ARG A 134 9.33 -0.89 -12.86
N ILE A 135 8.76 0.09 -13.57
CA ILE A 135 7.31 0.22 -13.78
C ILE A 135 6.98 -0.18 -15.21
N SER A 136 5.89 -0.93 -15.39
CA SER A 136 5.43 -1.33 -16.74
C SER A 136 5.08 -0.13 -17.63
N GLU A 137 5.29 -0.29 -18.94
CA GLU A 137 4.93 0.74 -19.93
C GLU A 137 3.42 1.02 -19.97
N GLU A 138 2.59 0.02 -19.67
CA GLU A 138 1.15 0.19 -19.50
C GLU A 138 0.83 1.20 -18.40
N LEU A 139 1.46 1.10 -17.23
CA LEU A 139 1.25 2.07 -16.15
C LEU A 139 1.83 3.44 -16.46
N LYS A 140 2.93 3.52 -17.19
CA LYS A 140 3.48 4.80 -17.65
C LYS A 140 2.53 5.51 -18.62
N SER A 141 1.77 4.77 -19.43
CA SER A 141 0.78 5.35 -20.35
C SER A 141 -0.47 5.85 -19.64
N TYR A 142 -0.86 5.26 -18.50
CA TYR A 142 -1.97 5.77 -17.67
C TYR A 142 -1.75 7.21 -17.17
N VAL A 143 -0.49 7.62 -17.00
CA VAL A 143 -0.16 9.00 -16.62
C VAL A 143 -0.15 9.95 -17.84
N ASN A 144 -0.25 9.43 -19.08
CA ASN A 144 -0.32 10.23 -20.31
C ASN A 144 -1.75 10.54 -20.79
N ASP A 145 -2.76 9.78 -20.38
CA ASP A 145 -4.11 9.96 -20.93
C ASP A 145 -4.85 11.16 -20.29
N LYS A 146 -4.71 12.30 -21.00
CA LYS A 146 -5.53 13.53 -21.09
C LYS A 146 -5.63 14.48 -19.90
#